data_AF-A0A2N5JBS1-F1
#
_entry.id   AF-A0A2N5JBS1-F1
#
_cell.length_a   1.000
_cell.length_b   1.000
_cell.length_c   1.000
_cell.angle_alpha   90.00
_cell.angle_beta   90.00
_cell.angle_gamma   90.00
#
_symmetry.space_group_name_H-M   'P 1'
#
loop_
_entity.id
_entity.type
_entity.pdbx_description
1 polymer ?
#
loop_
_entity_poly.entity_id
_entity_poly.type
_entity_poly.pdbx_seq_one_letter_code
_entity_poly.pdbx_strand_id
1 'polypeptide(L)' 'MITGAVKNKVDDIWQRMWEGGVTNPIEVISQLTYLMFMKSLDDKELEAENMAEFTGQPLTDPIFPQTPEGQAFRSPC' A
#
# COMPACT_ATOMS: atom_id res chain seq x y z
N MET A 1 -20.79 -1.33 -13.60
CA MET A 1 -20.98 0.11 -13.39
C MET A 1 -20.19 0.52 -12.15
N ILE A 2 -19.41 1.61 -12.22
CA ILE A 2 -18.84 2.22 -11.01
C ILE A 2 -20.01 2.75 -10.17
N THR A 3 -20.09 2.33 -8.91
CA THR A 3 -21.09 2.85 -7.98
C THR A 3 -20.74 4.29 -7.60
N GLY A 4 -21.74 5.12 -7.26
CA GLY A 4 -21.50 6.52 -6.87
C GLY A 4 -20.51 6.67 -5.70
N ALA A 5 -20.47 5.70 -4.79
CA ALA A 5 -19.53 5.67 -3.67
C ALA A 5 -18.06 5.52 -4.11
N VAL A 6 -17.78 4.73 -5.15
CA VAL A 6 -16.41 4.56 -5.66
C VAL A 6 -15.97 5.82 -6.39
N LYS A 7 -16.86 6.44 -7.18
CA LYS A 7 -16.57 7.72 -7.84
C LYS A 7 -16.19 8.82 -6.84
N ASN A 8 -16.96 8.96 -5.75
CA ASN A 8 -16.68 9.96 -4.71
C ASN A 8 -15.30 9.77 -4.06
N LYS A 9 -14.83 8.53 -3.88
CA LYS A 9 -13.49 8.26 -3.35
C LYS A 9 -12.38 8.68 -4.31
N VAL A 10 -12.58 8.45 -5.61
CA VAL A 10 -11.63 8.87 -6.65
C VAL A 10 -11.56 10.40 -6.72
N ASP A 11 -12.71 11.07 -6.64
CA ASP A 11 -12.79 12.53 -6.65
C ASP A 11 -12.11 13.15 -5.41
N ASP A 12 -12.26 12.55 -4.21
CA ASP A 12 -11.57 12.98 -2.98
C ASP A 12 -10.04 12.86 -3.10
N ILE A 13 -9.55 11.75 -3.65
CA ILE A 13 -8.12 11.56 -3.91
C ILE A 13 -7.59 12.64 -4.86
N TRP A 14 -8.34 12.92 -5.93
CA TRP A 14 -7.97 13.96 -6.89
C TRP A 14 -7.89 15.35 -6.24
N GLN A 15 -8.85 15.69 -5.36
CA GLN A 15 -8.85 16.97 -4.65
C GLN A 15 -7.64 17.10 -3.70
N ARG A 16 -7.28 16.05 -2.97
CA ARG A 16 -6.10 16.06 -2.07
C ARG A 16 -4.79 16.26 -2.81
N MET A 17 -4.65 15.66 -3.99
CA MET A 17 -3.44 15.82 -4.81
C MET A 17 -3.31 17.24 -5.36
N TRP A 18 -4.45 17.85 -5.73
CA TRP A 18 -4.51 19.25 -6.12
C TRP A 18 -4.12 20.20 -4.97
N GLU A 19 -4.63 19.96 -3.76
CA GLU A 19 -4.24 20.72 -2.55
C GLU A 19 -2.75 20.56 -2.21
N GLY A 20 -2.16 19.41 -2.53
CA GLY A 20 -0.73 19.13 -2.41
C GLY A 20 0.17 19.78 -3.48
N GLY A 21 -0.40 20.53 -4.43
CA GLY A 21 0.34 21.24 -5.47
C GLY A 21 0.76 20.39 -6.67
N VAL A 22 0.32 19.13 -6.76
CA VAL A 22 0.59 18.25 -7.91
C VAL A 22 -0.52 18.45 -8.94
N THR A 23 -0.23 19.20 -9.99
CA THR A 23 -1.21 19.59 -11.03
C THR A 23 -1.17 18.69 -12.27
N ASN A 24 -0.11 17.90 -12.46
CA ASN A 24 0.03 17.03 -13.63
C ASN A 24 -0.69 15.68 -13.42
N PRO A 25 -1.73 15.35 -14.20
CA PRO A 25 -2.50 14.10 -14.07
C PRO A 25 -1.65 12.83 -14.17
N ILE A 26 -0.61 12.81 -15.02
CA ILE A 26 0.24 11.62 -15.19
C ILE A 26 1.08 11.38 -13.94
N GLU A 27 1.54 12.45 -13.30
CA GLU A 27 2.32 12.38 -12.07
C GLU A 27 1.45 11.87 -10.91
N VAL A 28 0.21 12.35 -10.81
CA VAL A 28 -0.77 11.87 -9.82
C VAL A 28 -1.00 10.37 -9.94
N ILE A 29 -1.24 9.88 -11.17
CA ILE A 29 -1.47 8.44 -11.40
C ILE A 29 -0.23 7.63 -11.02
N SER A 30 0.97 8.10 -11.35
CA SER A 30 2.22 7.43 -11.00
C SER A 30 2.43 7.35 -9.49
N GLN A 31 2.25 8.47 -8.77
CA GLN A 31 2.36 8.52 -7.32
C GLN A 31 1.34 7.61 -6.63
N LEU A 32 0.09 7.58 -7.10
CA LEU A 32 -0.93 6.65 -6.60
C LEU A 32 -0.55 5.19 -6.86
N THR A 33 0.00 4.89 -8.03
CA THR A 33 0.45 3.54 -8.37
C THR A 33 1.59 3.08 -7.46
N TYR A 34 2.53 3.97 -7.13
CA TYR A 34 3.60 3.67 -6.16
C TYR A 34 3.04 3.38 -4.76
N LEU A 35 2.10 4.20 -4.28
CA LEU A 35 1.46 3.97 -2.97
C LEU A 35 0.69 2.64 -2.93
N MET A 36 -0.06 2.32 -3.99
CA MET A 36 -0.76 1.04 -4.11
C MET A 36 0.20 -0.13 -4.14
N PHE A 37 1.34 0.01 -4.83
CA PHE A 37 2.35 -1.03 -4.89
C PHE A 37 3.01 -1.27 -3.54
N MET A 38 3.44 -0.21 -2.84
CA MET A 38 4.02 -0.33 -1.50
C MET A 38 3.04 -0.99 -0.52
N LYS A 39 1.78 -0.55 -0.52
CA LYS A 39 0.73 -1.18 0.30
C LYS A 39 0.53 -2.66 -0.05
N SER A 40 0.56 -3.02 -1.32
CA SER A 40 0.43 -4.43 -1.73
C SER A 40 1.59 -5.30 -1.25
N LEU A 41 2.80 -4.75 -1.08
CA LEU A 41 3.93 -5.47 -0.50
C LEU A 41 3.72 -5.70 1.00
N ASP A 42 3.27 -4.69 1.73
CA ASP A 42 2.88 -4.80 3.15
C ASP A 42 1.78 -5.86 3.36
N ASP A 43 0.71 -5.79 2.56
CA ASP A 43 -0.42 -6.71 2.69
C ASP A 43 0.01 -8.18 2.43
N LYS A 44 0.89 -8.42 1.44
CA LYS A 44 1.42 -9.77 1.13
C LYS A 44 2.31 -10.34 2.24
N GLU A 45 3.14 -9.49 2.82
CA GLU A 45 3.98 -9.88 3.95
C GLU A 45 3.11 -10.28 5.16
N LEU A 46 2.08 -9.49 5.45
CA LEU A 46 1.12 -9.79 6.51
C LEU A 46 0.37 -11.11 6.25
N GLU A 47 -0.04 -11.36 5.01
CA GLU A 47 -0.64 -12.66 4.63
C GLU A 47 0.33 -13.83 4.85
N ALA A 48 1.60 -13.65 4.49
CA ALA A 48 2.63 -14.67 4.69
C ALA A 48 2.92 -14.92 6.18
N GLU A 49 2.94 -13.88 7.01
CA GLU A 49 3.07 -13.97 8.47
C GLU A 49 1.89 -14.72 9.09
N ASN A 50 0.65 -14.34 8.75
CA ASN A 50 -0.54 -15.04 9.23
C ASN A 50 -0.53 -16.52 8.82
N MET A 51 -0.06 -16.83 7.62
CA MET A 51 0.05 -18.21 7.15
C MET A 51 1.16 -18.99 7.88
N ALA A 52 2.29 -18.36 8.17
CA ALA A 52 3.37 -18.92 8.99
C ALA A 52 2.89 -19.22 10.42
N GLU A 53 2.15 -18.30 11.04
CA GLU A 53 1.53 -18.50 12.36
C GLU A 53 0.52 -19.65 12.35
N PHE A 54 -0.32 -19.72 11.31
CA PHE A 54 -1.32 -20.78 11.18
C PHE A 54 -0.70 -22.17 10.96
N THR A 55 0.36 -22.26 10.15
CA THR A 55 1.03 -23.53 9.82
C THR A 55 2.11 -23.92 10.82
N GLY A 56 2.52 -23.00 11.70
CA GLY A 56 3.65 -23.18 12.62
C GLY A 56 5.01 -23.29 11.91
N GLN A 57 5.08 -22.94 10.62
CA GLN A 57 6.31 -22.95 9.85
C GLN A 57 6.96 -21.56 9.83
N PRO A 58 8.30 -21.46 9.86
CA PRO A 58 8.96 -20.16 9.79
C PRO A 58 8.75 -19.49 8.43
N LEU A 59 8.55 -18.18 8.43
CA LEU A 59 8.49 -17.35 7.22
C LEU A 59 9.77 -17.55 6.40
N THR A 60 9.63 -18.15 5.22
CA THR A 60 10.77 -18.68 4.47
C THR A 60 11.40 -17.64 3.53
N ASP A 61 10.62 -16.63 3.10
CA ASP A 61 11.04 -15.54 2.21
C ASP A 61 10.34 -14.23 2.61
N PRO A 62 10.83 -13.52 3.64
CA PRO A 62 10.23 -12.26 4.06
C PRO A 62 10.50 -11.16 3.03
N ILE A 63 9.46 -10.42 2.65
CA ILE A 63 9.53 -9.29 1.70
C ILE A 63 10.34 -8.15 2.32
N PHE A 64 10.17 -7.89 3.61
CA PHE A 64 10.92 -6.89 4.36
C PHE A 64 12.00 -7.55 5.22
N PRO A 65 13.22 -6.99 5.28
CA PRO A 65 14.25 -7.49 6.18
C PRO A 65 13.78 -7.46 7.64
N GLN A 66 14.04 -8.54 8.38
CA GLN A 66 13.69 -8.67 9.80
C GLN A 66 14.64 -7.87 10.73
N THR A 67 15.20 -6.76 10.23
CA THR A 67 15.98 -5.80 11.02
C THR A 67 15.08 -4.66 11.48
N PRO A 68 15.42 -3.94 12.55
CA PRO A 68 14.66 -2.77 13.01
C PRO A 68 14.48 -1.71 11.90
N GLU A 69 15.49 -1.53 11.05
CA GLU A 69 15.40 -0.60 9.92
C GLU A 69 14.52 -1.15 8.79
N GLY A 70 14.58 -2.46 8.52
CA GLY A 70 13.75 -3.13 7.51
C GLY A 70 12.27 -3.09 7.84
N GLN A 71 11.93 -3.26 9.13
CA GLN A 71 10.55 -3.16 9.61
C GLN A 71 10.04 -1.71 9.69
N ALA A 72 10.93 -0.72 9.74
CA ALA A 72 10.53 0.70 9.71
C ALA A 72 9.94 1.13 8.36
N PHE A 73 10.16 0.36 7.28
CA PHE A 73 9.54 0.60 5.98
C PHE A 73 8.09 0.14 5.88
N ARG A 74 7.59 -0.60 6.89
CA ARG A 74 6.21 -1.08 6.90
C ARG A 74 5.25 0.07 7.20
N SER A 75 4.07 0.00 6.60
CA SER A 75 2.98 0.90 6.95
C SER A 75 2.67 0.79 8.46
N PRO A 76 2.62 1.91 9.22
CA PRO A 76 2.33 1.86 10.65
C PRO A 76 0.93 1.26 10.86
N CYS A 77 0.86 0.19 11.66
CA CYS A 77 -0.39 -0.42 12.12
C CYS A 77 -1.20 0.54 12.99
#